data_AF-A0A382FWL8-F1
#
_entry.id   AF-A0A382FWL8-F1
#
_cell.length_a   1.000
_cell.length_b   1.000
_cell.length_c   1.000
_cell.angle_alpha   90.00
_cell.angle_beta   90.00
_cell.angle_gamma   90.00
#
_symmetry.space_group_name_H-M   'P 1'
#
loop_
_entity.id
_entity.type
_entity.pdbx_description
1 polymer ?
#
loop_
_entity_poly.entity_id
_entity_poly.type
_entity_poly.pdbx_seq_one_letter_code
_entity_poly.pdbx_strand_id
1 'polypeptide(L)' 'ADLAIKEFQNAIRIDPEFGLPYYYTGIQLFSSRPNISKKNLKKFLVLSSENPENQSLILKARQLLGQL' A
#
# COMPACT_ATOMS: atom_id res chain seq x y z
N ALA A 1 -6.54 -11.84 7.97
CA ALA A 1 -6.17 -11.18 6.70
C ALA A 1 -7.36 -10.43 6.10
N ASP A 2 -8.50 -11.10 5.93
CA ASP A 2 -9.63 -10.56 5.16
C ASP A 2 -10.31 -9.34 5.80
N LEU A 3 -10.42 -9.30 7.14
CA LEU A 3 -10.98 -8.14 7.84
C LEU A 3 -10.13 -6.88 7.65
N ALA A 4 -8.80 -6.99 7.71
CA ALA A 4 -7.90 -5.85 7.51
C ALA A 4 -8.03 -5.28 6.09
N ILE A 5 -8.08 -6.14 5.08
CA ILE A 5 -8.29 -5.72 3.69
C ILE A 5 -9.62 -4.98 3.54
N LYS A 6 -10.69 -5.48 4.17
CA LYS A 6 -12.01 -4.83 4.14
C LYS A 6 -11.96 -3.43 4.75
N GLU A 7 -11.30 -3.26 5.89
CA GLU A 7 -11.17 -1.94 6.51
C GLU A 7 -10.28 -0.99 5.72
N PHE A 8 -9.21 -1.49 5.09
CA PHE A 8 -8.42 -0.67 4.17
C PHE A 8 -9.22 -0.25 2.94
N GLN A 9 -10.08 -1.13 2.39
CA GLN A 9 -10.97 -0.78 1.30
C GLN A 9 -12.01 0.28 1.71
N ASN A 10 -12.54 0.19 2.94
CA ASN A 10 -13.40 1.24 3.50
C ASN A 10 -12.66 2.57 3.62
N ALA A 11 -11.42 2.55 4.13
CA ALA A 11 -10.59 3.74 4.25
C ALA A 11 -10.31 4.38 2.87
N ILE A 12 -9.97 3.57 1.87
CA ILE A 12 -9.78 4.03 0.47
C ILE A 12 -11.07 4.62 -0.12
N ARG A 13 -12.24 4.07 0.24
CA ARG A 13 -13.54 4.60 -0.22
C ARG A 13 -13.87 5.94 0.41
N ILE A 14 -13.50 6.14 1.67
CA ILE A 14 -13.73 7.38 2.42
C ILE A 14 -12.75 8.47 1.97
N ASP A 15 -11.47 8.12 1.87
CA ASP A 15 -10.39 9.00 1.41
C ASP A 15 -9.49 8.25 0.41
N PRO A 16 -9.70 8.45 -0.90
CA PRO A 16 -8.89 7.83 -1.95
C PRO A 16 -7.43 8.31 -1.99
N GLU A 17 -7.11 9.43 -1.34
CA GLU A 17 -5.75 9.99 -1.25
C GLU A 17 -5.02 9.57 0.02
N PHE A 18 -5.71 8.87 0.93
CA PHE A 18 -5.08 8.29 2.10
C PHE A 18 -4.14 7.14 1.70
N GLY A 19 -2.83 7.41 1.72
CA GLY A 19 -1.80 6.48 1.23
C GLY A 19 -1.65 5.18 2.03
N LEU A 20 -1.79 5.22 3.36
CA LEU A 20 -1.49 4.09 4.25
C LEU A 20 -2.33 2.82 3.97
N PRO A 21 -3.66 2.91 3.74
CA PRO A 21 -4.46 1.77 3.31
C PRO A 21 -3.92 1.02 2.10
N TYR A 22 -3.37 1.73 1.11
CA TYR A 22 -2.75 1.10 -0.06
C TYR A 22 -1.46 0.37 0.34
N TYR A 23 -0.61 0.95 1.18
CA TYR A 23 0.59 0.28 1.67
C TYR A 23 0.28 -1.04 2.37
N TYR A 24 -0.63 -1.00 3.35
CA TYR A 24 -0.97 -2.19 4.13
C TYR A 24 -1.73 -3.24 3.33
N THR A 25 -2.59 -2.84 2.38
CA THR A 25 -3.20 -3.76 1.42
C THR A 25 -2.14 -4.43 0.54
N GLY A 26 -1.13 -3.66 0.11
CA GLY A 26 0.02 -4.14 -0.64
C GLY A 26 0.77 -5.25 0.10
N ILE A 27 1.11 -5.02 1.37
CA ILE A 27 1.77 -6.00 2.23
C ILE A 27 0.92 -7.26 2.43
N GLN A 28 -0.36 -7.08 2.77
CA GLN A 28 -1.25 -8.20 3.09
C GLN A 28 -1.46 -9.15 1.90
N LEU A 29 -1.33 -8.63 0.67
CA LEU A 29 -1.51 -9.36 -0.58
C LEU A 29 -0.21 -9.74 -1.28
N PHE A 30 0.95 -9.44 -0.68
CA PHE A 30 2.27 -9.59 -1.31
C PHE A 30 2.50 -10.98 -1.88
N SER A 31 2.31 -12.03 -1.08
CA SER A 31 2.56 -13.41 -1.49
C SER A 31 1.39 -14.06 -2.23
N SER A 32 0.15 -13.66 -1.93
CA SER A 32 -1.06 -14.34 -2.43
C SER A 32 -1.59 -13.75 -3.73
N ARG A 33 -1.42 -12.44 -3.94
CA ARG A 33 -1.93 -11.70 -5.11
C ARG A 33 -0.91 -10.65 -5.54
N PRO A 34 0.25 -11.05 -6.10
CA PRO A 34 1.38 -10.16 -6.38
C PRO A 34 1.01 -8.99 -7.31
N ASN A 35 0.14 -9.21 -8.31
CA ASN A 35 -0.36 -8.14 -9.18
C ASN A 35 -1.15 -7.05 -8.42
N ILE A 36 -2.00 -7.47 -7.48
CA ILE A 36 -2.77 -6.53 -6.65
C ILE A 36 -1.86 -5.84 -5.65
N SER A 37 -0.90 -6.57 -5.07
CA SER A 37 0.12 -6.01 -4.19
C SER A 37 0.89 -4.89 -4.89
N LYS A 38 1.44 -5.18 -6.08
CA LYS A 38 2.18 -4.23 -6.92
C LYS A 38 1.39 -2.97 -7.22
N LYS A 39 0.11 -3.11 -7.59
CA LYS A 39 -0.79 -1.96 -7.86
C LYS A 39 -0.92 -1.07 -6.64
N ASN A 40 -1.17 -1.65 -5.47
CA ASN A 40 -1.37 -0.92 -4.22
C ASN A 40 -0.09 -0.24 -3.73
N LEU A 41 1.05 -0.94 -3.74
CA LEU A 41 2.34 -0.36 -3.35
C LEU A 41 2.74 0.81 -4.26
N LYS A 42 2.49 0.73 -5.57
CA LYS A 42 2.71 1.85 -6.49
C LYS A 42 1.82 3.05 -6.18
N LYS A 43 0.54 2.82 -5.87
CA LYS A 43 -0.38 3.90 -5.51
C LYS A 43 0.04 4.59 -4.21
N PHE A 44 0.48 3.82 -3.21
CA PHE A 44 1.07 4.37 -1.99
C PHE A 44 2.27 5.28 -2.28
N LEU A 45 3.20 4.85 -3.15
CA LEU A 45 4.36 5.68 -3.50
C LEU A 45 3.98 7.01 -4.15
N VAL A 46 2.93 7.02 -4.97
CA VAL A 46 2.41 8.26 -5.60
C VAL A 46 1.80 9.20 -4.57
N LEU A 47 1.02 8.67 -3.62
CA LEU A 47 0.32 9.48 -2.62
C LEU A 47 1.24 9.97 -1.49
N SER A 48 2.33 9.26 -1.22
CA SER A 48 3.17 9.49 -0.06
C SER A 48 4.52 10.15 -0.37
N SER A 49 4.86 10.39 -1.64
CA SER A 49 6.22 10.77 -2.08
C SER A 49 6.79 12.01 -1.40
N GLU A 50 5.93 12.92 -0.95
CA GLU A 50 6.31 14.20 -0.36
C GLU A 50 6.18 14.25 1.17
N ASN A 51 5.64 13.19 1.80
CA ASN A 51 5.45 13.16 3.25
C ASN A 51 6.72 12.60 3.95
N PRO A 52 7.44 13.40 4.76
CA PRO A 52 8.63 12.95 5.49
C PRO A 52 8.35 11.80 6.48
N GLU A 53 7.15 11.72 7.05
CA GLU A 53 6.77 10.65 7.99
C GLU A 53 6.71 9.29 7.29
N ASN A 54 6.46 9.28 5.99
CA ASN A 54 6.34 8.06 5.20
C ASN A 54 7.68 7.55 4.64
N GLN A 55 8.82 8.21 4.91
CA GLN A 55 10.10 7.85 4.27
C GLN A 55 10.51 6.39 4.51
N SER A 56 10.34 5.87 5.73
CA SER A 56 10.64 4.47 6.04
C SER A 56 9.73 3.50 5.26
N LEU A 57 8.44 3.81 5.17
CA LEU A 57 7.44 3.02 4.44
C LEU A 57 7.67 3.09 2.92
N ILE A 58 8.10 4.25 2.40
CA ILE A 58 8.48 4.45 0.99
C ILE A 58 9.67 3.57 0.63
N LEU A 59 10.71 3.55 1.46
CA LEU A 59 11.87 2.67 1.25
C LEU A 59 11.43 1.20 1.26
N LYS A 60 10.58 0.82 2.20
CA LYS A 60 10.07 -0.56 2.28
C LYS A 60 9.22 -0.94 1.08
N ALA A 61 8.33 -0.06 0.63
CA ALA A 61 7.50 -0.28 -0.55
C ALA A 61 8.34 -0.44 -1.83
N ARG A 62 9.41 0.37 -1.99
CA ARG A 62 10.36 0.21 -3.10
C ARG A 62 11.09 -1.12 -3.05
N GLN A 63 11.54 -1.56 -1.87
CA GLN A 63 12.17 -2.87 -1.70
C GLN A 63 11.22 -4.01 -2.09
N LEU A 64 9.98 -3.98 -1.59
CA LEU A 64 8.96 -5.00 -1.89
C LEU A 64 8.63 -5.02 -3.39
N LEU A 65 8.53 -3.86 -4.04
CA LEU A 65 8.29 -3.78 -5.48
C LEU A 65 9.43 -4.39 -6.32
N GLY A 66 10.67 -4.36 -5.82
CA GLY A 66 11.80 -5.03 -6.47
C GLY A 66 11.76 -6.56 -6.35
N GLN A 67 10.92 -7.09 -5.45
CA GLN A 67 10.73 -8.53 -5.21
C GLN A 67 9.48 -9.09 -5.93
N LEU A 68 8.67 -8.25 -6.60
CA LEU A 68 7.41 -8.60 -7.30
C LEU A 68 7.54 -8.54 -8.82
#